data_AF-A0A3E2ET97-F1
#
_entry.id   AF-A0A3E2ET97-F1
#
_cell.length_a   1.000
_cell.length_b   1.000
_cell.length_c   1.000
_cell.angle_alpha   90.00
_cell.angle_beta   90.00
_cell.angle_gamma   90.00
#
_symmetry.space_group_name_H-M   'P 1'
#
loop_
_entity.id
_entity.type
_entity.pdbx_description
1 polymer ?
#
loop_
_entity_poly.entity_id
_entity_poly.type
_entity_poly.pdbx_seq_one_letter_code
_entity_poly.pdbx_strand_id
1 'polypeptide(L)'
;MRVRWVSDVGEVSPASVFAELQAGEWEDARSAASLPTRLKRQRELCSLTQEELAERSGISLRSIQMYEQRQKNTNRASAEAVYRLACALRCSMEGLLQF
;
A
#
# COMPACT_ATOMS: atom_id res chain seq x y z
N MET A 1 19.99 -41.27 42.13
CA MET A 1 19.34 -40.05 41.57
C MET A 1 19.11 -40.29 40.08
N ARG A 2 17.86 -40.29 39.62
CA ARG A 2 17.47 -40.62 38.24
C ARG A 2 17.10 -39.33 37.52
N VAL A 3 18.00 -38.82 36.68
CA VAL A 3 17.68 -37.68 35.81
C VAL A 3 16.76 -38.17 34.70
N ARG A 4 15.50 -37.69 34.74
CA ARG A 4 14.50 -37.94 33.71
C ARG A 4 14.63 -36.82 32.69
N TRP A 5 15.31 -37.08 31.58
CA TRP A 5 15.19 -36.23 30.41
C TRP A 5 13.80 -36.47 29.81
N VAL A 6 12.92 -35.47 29.89
CA VAL A 6 11.68 -35.44 29.11
C VAL A 6 12.02 -34.67 27.83
N SER A 7 12.42 -35.40 26.80
CA SER A 7 12.44 -34.85 25.44
C SER A 7 11.03 -35.02 24.89
N ASP A 8 10.16 -34.07 25.19
CA ASP A 8 8.91 -33.90 24.45
C ASP A 8 9.18 -32.83 23.38
N VAL A 9 9.92 -33.23 22.35
CA VAL A 9 9.89 -32.49 21.09
C VAL A 9 8.85 -33.23 20.26
N GLY A 10 7.59 -32.81 20.45
CA GLY A 10 6.47 -33.30 19.65
C GLY A 10 6.83 -33.25 18.18
N GLU A 11 6.64 -34.39 17.51
CA GLU A 11 6.92 -34.58 16.09
C GLU A 11 6.02 -33.66 15.28
N VAL A 12 6.49 -32.45 14.97
CA VAL A 12 5.80 -31.54 14.06
C VAL A 12 5.88 -32.13 12.66
N SER A 13 4.71 -32.48 12.10
CA SER A 13 4.64 -33.00 10.74
C SER A 13 5.19 -31.94 9.76
N PRO A 14 6.03 -32.33 8.78
CA PRO A 14 6.49 -31.40 7.75
C PRO A 14 5.33 -30.66 7.06
N ALA A 15 4.15 -31.30 6.96
CA ALA A 15 2.95 -30.70 6.39
C ALA A 15 2.34 -29.59 7.27
N SER A 16 2.41 -29.70 8.60
CA SER A 16 1.91 -28.64 9.50
C SER A 16 2.85 -27.45 9.55
N VAL A 17 4.16 -27.67 9.51
CA VAL A 17 5.16 -26.60 9.38
C VAL A 17 5.00 -25.89 8.03
N PHE A 18 4.74 -26.66 6.95
CA PHE A 18 4.51 -26.10 5.62
C PHE A 18 3.21 -25.27 5.55
N ALA A 19 2.14 -25.69 6.23
CA ALA A 19 0.89 -24.94 6.31
C ALA A 19 1.03 -23.62 7.10
N GLU A 20 1.76 -23.63 8.20
CA GLU A 20 2.05 -22.43 9.01
C GLU A 20 2.94 -21.43 8.26
N LEU A 21 3.96 -21.92 7.53
CA LEU A 21 4.79 -21.08 6.66
C LEU A 21 3.97 -20.41 5.57
N GLN A 22 3.05 -21.14 4.94
CA GLN A 22 2.18 -20.54 3.95
C GLN A 22 1.30 -19.45 4.59
N ALA A 23 0.67 -19.69 5.74
CA ALA A 23 -0.25 -18.75 6.38
C ALA A 23 0.34 -17.34 6.60
N GLY A 24 1.61 -17.24 7.03
CA GLY A 24 2.30 -15.96 7.23
C GLY A 24 2.53 -15.18 5.93
N GLU A 25 2.86 -15.86 4.83
CA GLU A 25 3.12 -15.21 3.53
C GLU A 25 1.88 -14.51 2.94
N TRP A 26 0.66 -15.01 3.22
CA TRP A 26 -0.59 -14.40 2.74
C TRP A 26 -0.98 -13.15 3.52
N GLU A 27 -0.64 -13.07 4.81
CA GLU A 27 -0.91 -11.90 5.66
C GLU A 27 -0.04 -10.70 5.26
N ASP A 28 1.22 -10.95 4.90
CA ASP A 28 2.15 -9.92 4.44
C ASP A 28 1.77 -9.37 3.06
N ALA A 29 1.36 -10.23 2.12
CA ALA A 29 0.90 -9.79 0.80
C ALA A 29 -0.40 -8.97 0.87
N ARG A 30 -1.36 -9.34 1.74
CA ARG A 30 -2.53 -8.50 2.04
C ARG A 30 -2.15 -7.16 2.66
N SER A 31 -1.10 -7.14 3.47
CA SER A 31 -0.60 -5.93 4.12
C SER A 31 0.00 -4.94 3.13
N ALA A 32 0.70 -5.40 2.08
CA ALA A 32 1.19 -4.50 1.02
C ALA A 32 0.05 -3.86 0.21
N ALA A 33 -1.03 -4.62 -0.07
CA ALA A 33 -2.21 -4.10 -0.75
C ALA A 33 -3.03 -3.11 0.10
N SER A 34 -2.91 -3.19 1.43
CA SER A 34 -3.62 -2.30 2.36
C SER A 34 -2.97 -0.91 2.50
N LEU A 35 -1.70 -0.77 2.11
CA LEU A 35 -0.99 0.50 2.23
C LEU A 35 -1.52 1.58 1.27
N PRO A 36 -1.71 2.81 1.76
CA PRO A 36 -2.17 3.92 0.94
C PRO A 36 -1.18 4.20 -0.20
N THR A 37 -1.71 4.56 -1.37
CA THR A 37 -0.89 5.01 -2.50
C THR A 37 -0.10 6.26 -2.13
N ARG A 38 1.00 6.52 -2.85
CA ARG A 38 1.79 7.75 -2.65
C ARG A 38 0.94 9.02 -2.84
N LEU A 39 0.00 9.01 -3.78
CA LEU A 39 -0.96 10.10 -3.97
C LEU A 39 -1.82 10.34 -2.72
N LYS A 40 -2.45 9.29 -2.18
CA LYS A 40 -3.28 9.39 -0.97
C LYS A 40 -2.45 9.89 0.21
N ARG A 41 -1.26 9.32 0.42
CA ARG A 41 -0.34 9.73 1.47
C ARG A 41 0.01 11.21 1.37
N GLN A 42 0.38 11.69 0.17
CA GLN A 42 0.77 13.08 -0.03
C GLN A 42 -0.42 14.04 0.16
N ARG A 43 -1.62 13.65 -0.26
CA ARG A 43 -2.86 14.41 -0.04
C ARG A 43 -3.13 14.60 1.46
N GLU A 44 -3.02 13.52 2.22
CA GLU A 44 -3.24 13.53 3.68
C GLU A 44 -2.17 14.37 4.41
N LEU A 45 -0.90 14.32 3.97
CA LEU A 45 0.16 15.18 4.47
C LEU A 45 -0.09 16.68 4.20
N CYS A 46 -0.80 17.00 3.11
CA CYS A 46 -1.24 18.37 2.80
C CYS A 46 -2.56 18.75 3.49
N SER A 47 -3.16 17.84 4.27
CA SER A 47 -4.45 18.00 4.94
C SER A 47 -5.59 18.37 3.98
N LEU A 48 -5.59 17.79 2.78
CA LEU A 48 -6.63 18.03 1.77
C LEU A 48 -7.65 16.89 1.73
N THR A 49 -8.92 17.24 1.51
CA THR A 49 -9.95 16.28 1.07
C THR A 49 -9.74 15.89 -0.40
N GLN A 50 -10.44 14.85 -0.88
CA GLN A 50 -10.37 14.46 -2.29
C GLN A 50 -10.98 15.55 -3.18
N GLU A 51 -12.04 16.21 -2.71
CA GLU A 51 -12.72 17.33 -3.36
C GLU A 51 -11.81 18.55 -3.47
N GLU A 52 -11.10 18.91 -2.39
CA GLU A 52 -10.17 20.04 -2.40
C GLU A 52 -8.98 19.79 -3.32
N LEU A 53 -8.46 18.55 -3.38
CA LEU A 53 -7.43 18.19 -4.34
C LEU A 53 -7.96 18.26 -5.78
N ALA A 54 -9.20 17.83 -6.02
CA ALA A 54 -9.83 17.92 -7.33
C ALA A 54 -9.92 19.36 -7.81
N GLU A 55 -10.41 20.25 -6.95
CA GLU A 55 -10.54 21.67 -7.21
C GLU A 55 -9.18 22.32 -7.52
N ARG A 56 -8.17 22.08 -6.66
CA ARG A 56 -6.84 22.71 -6.81
C ARG A 56 -6.06 22.21 -8.03
N SER A 57 -6.21 20.94 -8.40
CA SER A 57 -5.47 20.33 -9.52
C SER A 57 -6.21 20.38 -10.87
N GLY A 58 -7.52 20.67 -10.85
CA GLY A 58 -8.38 20.55 -12.03
C GLY A 58 -8.51 19.11 -12.55
N ILE A 59 -8.21 18.11 -11.71
CA ILE A 59 -8.43 16.69 -11.99
C ILE A 59 -9.79 16.30 -11.39
N SER A 60 -10.60 15.53 -12.12
CA SER A 60 -11.91 15.14 -11.61
C SER A 60 -11.80 14.33 -10.31
N LEU A 61 -12.72 14.57 -9.37
CA LEU A 61 -12.84 13.83 -8.11
C LEU A 61 -12.82 12.31 -8.35
N ARG A 62 -13.55 11.85 -9.38
CA ARG A 62 -13.59 10.43 -9.75
C ARG A 62 -12.22 9.90 -10.16
N SER A 63 -11.39 10.69 -10.86
CA SER A 63 -10.04 10.25 -11.21
C SER A 63 -9.15 10.14 -9.98
N ILE A 64 -9.23 11.11 -9.05
CA ILE A 64 -8.50 11.05 -7.77
C ILE A 64 -8.88 9.80 -6.98
N GLN A 65 -10.18 9.51 -6.84
CA GLN A 65 -10.68 8.30 -6.20
C GLN A 65 -10.12 7.03 -6.86
N MET A 66 -10.16 6.95 -8.20
CA MET A 66 -9.64 5.79 -8.93
C MET A 66 -8.11 5.64 -8.75
N TYR A 67 -7.35 6.73 -8.71
CA TYR A 67 -5.91 6.66 -8.44
C TYR A 67 -5.63 6.20 -7.01
N GLU A 68 -6.33 6.75 -6.01
CA GLU A 68 -6.12 6.38 -4.61
C GLU A 68 -6.55 4.94 -4.30
N GLN A 69 -7.58 4.44 -4.99
CA GLN A 69 -8.07 3.06 -4.89
C GLN A 69 -7.35 2.09 -5.85
N ARG A 70 -6.30 2.54 -6.55
CA ARG A 70 -5.52 1.73 -7.51
C ARG A 70 -6.33 1.17 -8.69
N GLN A 71 -7.54 1.68 -8.95
CA GLN A 71 -8.31 1.36 -10.16
C GLN A 71 -7.68 1.99 -11.41
N LYS A 72 -6.99 3.13 -11.24
CA LYS A 72 -6.10 3.70 -12.24
C LYS A 72 -4.68 3.76 -11.71
N ASN A 73 -3.72 3.48 -12.59
CA ASN A 73 -2.32 3.60 -12.25
C ASN A 73 -1.86 5.06 -12.43
N THR A 74 -1.41 5.69 -11.34
CA THR A 74 -0.83 7.04 -11.36
C THR A 74 0.36 7.14 -12.33
N ASN A 75 1.15 6.08 -12.49
CA ASN A 75 2.28 6.04 -13.42
C ASN A 75 1.86 6.12 -14.89
N ARG A 76 0.60 5.82 -15.20
CA ARG A 76 0.02 5.89 -16.54
C ARG A 76 -0.90 7.09 -16.72
N ALA A 77 -0.97 7.99 -15.74
CA ALA A 77 -1.62 9.28 -15.94
C ALA A 77 -0.81 10.11 -16.95
N SER A 78 -1.45 11.06 -17.63
CA SER A 78 -0.71 11.98 -18.49
C SER A 78 0.30 12.78 -17.66
N ALA A 79 1.44 13.13 -18.24
CA ALA A 79 2.45 13.93 -17.56
C ALA A 79 1.88 15.24 -17.01
N GLU A 80 0.98 15.87 -17.77
CA GLU A 80 0.25 17.06 -17.36
C GLU A 80 -0.61 16.82 -16.10
N ALA A 81 -1.34 15.70 -16.02
CA ALA A 81 -2.13 15.37 -14.85
C ALA A 81 -1.26 15.13 -13.61
N VAL A 82 -0.15 14.41 -13.75
CA VAL A 82 0.80 14.19 -12.66
C VAL A 82 1.43 15.51 -12.21
N TYR A 83 1.79 16.38 -13.15
CA TYR A 83 2.33 17.72 -12.85
C TYR A 83 1.32 18.58 -12.07
N ARG A 84 0.07 18.65 -12.53
CA ARG A 84 -0.99 19.42 -11.84
C ARG A 84 -1.26 18.91 -10.43
N LEU A 85 -1.27 17.59 -10.23
CA LEU A 85 -1.37 16.98 -8.89
C LEU A 85 -0.16 17.34 -8.04
N ALA A 86 1.06 17.27 -8.59
CA ALA A 86 2.29 17.57 -7.87
C ALA A 86 2.33 19.03 -7.39
N CYS A 87 1.91 19.98 -8.24
CA CYS A 87 1.76 21.39 -7.88
C CYS A 87 0.73 21.60 -6.76
N ALA A 88 -0.46 21.01 -6.86
CA ALA A 88 -1.51 21.12 -5.85
C ALA A 88 -1.07 20.54 -4.48
N LEU A 89 -0.21 19.53 -4.51
CA LEU A 89 0.31 18.81 -3.34
C LEU A 89 1.68 19.29 -2.85
N ARG A 90 2.23 20.35 -3.48
CA ARG A 90 3.56 20.91 -3.16
C ARG A 90 4.64 19.84 -3.06
N CYS A 91 4.63 18.91 -4.01
CA CYS A 91 5.61 17.82 -4.10
C CYS A 91 6.17 17.72 -5.51
N SER A 92 7.20 16.89 -5.69
CA SER A 92 7.72 16.58 -7.01
C SER A 92 6.87 15.50 -7.68
N MET A 93 6.95 15.39 -9.01
CA MET A 93 6.22 14.36 -9.75
C MET A 93 6.64 12.95 -9.33
N GLU A 94 7.93 12.73 -9.08
CA GLU A 94 8.50 11.49 -8.56
C GLU A 94 7.93 11.12 -7.19
N GLY A 95 7.48 12.13 -6.43
CA GLY A 95 6.76 11.98 -5.18
C GLY A 95 5.44 11.19 -5.32
N LEU A 96 4.84 11.20 -6.52
CA LEU A 96 3.55 10.58 -6.82
C LEU A 96 3.66 9.24 -7.56
N LEU A 97 4.79 8.98 -8.23
CA LEU A 97 5.03 7.75 -9.00
C LEU A 97 5.40 6.57 -8.11
N GLN A 98 4.94 5.36 -8.47
CA GLN A 98 5.14 4.12 -7.71
C GLN A 98 5.97 3.14 -8.56
N PHE A 99 6.95 2.44 -8.01
CA PHE A 99 7.77 1.46 -8.74
C PHE A 99 7.67 0.09 -8.09
#